data_AF-A0AAD9VE00-F1
#
_entry.id   AF-A0AAD9VE00-F1
#
_cell.length_a   1.000
_cell.length_b   1.000
_cell.length_c   1.000
_cell.angle_alpha   90.00
_cell.angle_beta   90.00
_cell.angle_gamma   90.00
#
_symmetry.space_group_name_H-M   'P 1'
#
loop_
_entity.id
_entity.type
_entity.pdbx_description
1 polymer ?
#
loop_
_entity_poly.entity_id
_entity_poly.type
_entity_poly.pdbx_seq_one_letter_code
_entity_poly.pdbx_strand_id
1 'polypeptide(L)'
;MSGDLSYLCALLASEKSKVTERKSQLNSSEVVSIIDNNTDARRKKDVRWDTIFNAVEVYVEKELDSIGQLKSTLQRRVQEIVGFVQSILKKADERGPRLKGQDLVAHFLKVIKEPRYNCLIGVEYCKLLKNILSIPVYRSDVRVETWQGMEVVLPWKLSFLR
;
A
#
# COMPACT_ATOMS: atom_id res chain seq x y z
N MET A 1 19.60 -13.07 9.12
CA MET A 1 19.01 -12.77 7.78
C MET A 1 17.51 -13.06 7.70
N SER A 2 17.01 -14.30 7.79
CA SER A 2 15.54 -14.56 7.76
C SER A 2 14.77 -13.93 8.94
N GLY A 3 15.40 -13.87 10.12
CA GLY A 3 14.85 -13.19 11.30
C GLY A 3 14.72 -11.67 11.15
N ASP A 4 15.62 -11.04 10.39
CA ASP A 4 15.67 -9.57 10.25
C ASP A 4 14.54 -9.05 9.35
N LEU A 5 14.18 -9.79 8.30
CA LEU A 5 13.07 -9.44 7.41
C LEU A 5 11.69 -9.74 8.03
N SER A 6 11.61 -10.78 8.86
CA SER A 6 10.39 -11.06 9.63
C SER A 6 10.14 -9.96 10.67
N TYR A 7 11.22 -9.48 11.32
CA TYR A 7 11.17 -8.30 12.20
C TYR A 7 10.73 -7.05 11.44
N LEU A 8 11.21 -6.85 10.20
CA LEU A 8 10.77 -5.74 9.37
C LEU A 8 9.26 -5.76 9.13
N CYS A 9 8.67 -6.91 8.76
CA CYS A 9 7.21 -7.01 8.59
C CYS A 9 6.45 -6.66 9.88
N ALA A 10 6.92 -7.14 11.03
CA ALA A 10 6.34 -6.81 12.33
C ALA A 10 6.48 -5.32 12.67
N LEU A 11 7.62 -4.71 12.34
CA LEU A 11 7.87 -3.28 12.54
C LEU A 11 6.94 -2.42 11.67
N LEU A 12 6.69 -2.85 10.42
CA LEU A 12 5.78 -2.15 9.51
C LEU A 12 4.33 -2.21 9.99
N ALA A 13 3.89 -3.36 10.51
CA ALA A 13 2.51 -3.57 10.99
C ALA A 13 2.23 -3.08 12.43
N SER A 14 3.25 -2.58 13.13
CA SER A 14 3.18 -2.12 14.51
C SER A 14 2.77 -0.65 14.58
N GLU A 15 1.83 -0.29 15.45
CA GLU A 15 1.40 1.11 15.70
C GLU A 15 2.42 1.91 16.53
N LYS A 16 3.30 1.22 17.28
CA LYS A 16 4.23 1.86 18.23
C LYS A 16 5.50 2.42 17.56
N SER A 17 5.81 1.98 16.35
CA SER A 17 7.00 2.41 15.60
C SER A 17 6.73 3.75 14.90
N LYS A 18 7.76 4.61 14.78
CA LYS A 18 7.61 5.87 14.04
C LYS A 18 7.65 5.60 12.54
N VAL A 19 6.85 6.32 11.75
CA VAL A 19 6.89 6.24 10.27
C VAL A 19 8.31 6.46 9.73
N THR A 20 9.10 7.33 10.36
CA THR A 20 10.50 7.59 10.00
C THR A 20 11.39 6.35 10.18
N GLU A 21 11.16 5.58 11.23
CA GLU A 21 11.90 4.35 11.52
C GLU A 21 11.57 3.25 10.51
N ARG A 22 10.28 3.10 10.17
CA ARG A 22 9.81 2.18 9.12
C ARG A 22 10.43 2.53 7.76
N LYS A 23 10.44 3.82 7.39
CA LYS A 23 11.05 4.32 6.15
C LYS A 23 12.56 4.07 6.12
N SER A 24 13.26 4.28 7.23
CA SER A 24 14.70 4.06 7.32
C SER A 24 15.10 2.61 7.02
N GLN A 25 14.35 1.64 7.55
CA GLN A 25 14.63 0.21 7.35
C GLN A 25 14.44 -0.23 5.88
N LEU A 26 13.39 0.28 5.22
CA LEU A 26 13.13 0.01 3.79
C LEU A 26 14.00 0.83 2.83
N ASN A 27 14.76 1.79 3.32
CA ASN A 27 15.75 2.53 2.53
C ASN A 27 17.12 1.83 2.51
N SER A 28 17.33 0.79 3.32
CA SER A 28 18.56 0.00 3.26
C SER A 28 18.64 -0.73 1.91
N SER A 29 19.68 -0.43 1.14
CA SER A 29 19.91 -1.02 -0.19
C SER A 29 20.07 -2.54 -0.12
N GLU A 30 20.65 -3.05 0.97
CA GLU A 30 20.79 -4.48 1.25
C GLU A 30 19.42 -5.15 1.44
N VAL A 31 18.56 -4.55 2.28
CA VAL A 31 17.21 -5.04 2.54
C VAL A 31 16.38 -5.07 1.26
N VAL A 32 16.40 -3.99 0.48
CA VAL A 32 15.68 -3.90 -0.81
C VAL A 32 16.20 -4.95 -1.79
N SER A 33 17.52 -5.12 -1.90
CA SER A 33 18.12 -6.15 -2.77
C SER A 33 17.67 -7.57 -2.41
N ILE A 34 17.61 -7.89 -1.12
CA ILE A 34 17.14 -9.21 -0.68
C ILE A 34 15.65 -9.40 -1.02
N ILE A 35 14.81 -8.40 -0.75
CA ILE A 35 13.37 -8.46 -1.06
C ILE A 35 13.14 -8.60 -2.58
N ASP A 36 13.92 -7.90 -3.39
CA ASP A 36 13.85 -7.99 -4.84
C ASP A 36 14.23 -9.39 -5.34
N ASN A 37 15.36 -9.92 -4.88
CA ASN A 37 15.81 -11.26 -5.22
C ASN A 37 14.77 -12.32 -4.81
N ASN A 38 14.16 -12.18 -3.64
CA ASN A 38 13.11 -13.10 -3.16
C ASN A 38 11.85 -13.01 -4.01
N THR A 39 11.49 -11.79 -4.45
CA THR A 39 10.33 -11.53 -5.31
C THR A 39 10.55 -12.14 -6.69
N ASP A 40 11.73 -11.92 -7.30
CA ASP A 40 12.10 -12.46 -8.60
C ASP A 40 12.20 -13.99 -8.60
N ALA A 41 12.78 -14.55 -7.55
CA ALA A 41 12.92 -16.00 -7.38
C ALA A 41 11.61 -16.70 -6.96
N ARG A 42 10.51 -15.96 -6.74
CA ARG A 42 9.19 -16.47 -6.32
C ARG A 42 9.25 -17.44 -5.13
N ARG A 43 10.18 -17.21 -4.19
CA ARG A 43 10.40 -18.10 -3.04
C ARG A 43 9.24 -17.98 -2.06
N LYS A 44 8.45 -19.04 -1.90
CA LYS A 44 7.18 -19.03 -1.13
C LYS A 44 7.33 -18.69 0.36
N LYS A 45 8.50 -18.95 0.96
CA LYS A 45 8.73 -18.76 2.41
C LYS A 45 9.46 -17.45 2.75
N ASP A 46 9.91 -16.71 1.74
CA ASP A 46 10.70 -15.51 1.95
C ASP A 46 9.83 -14.26 1.96
N VAL A 47 10.32 -13.22 2.62
CA VAL A 47 9.69 -11.89 2.59
C VAL A 47 9.87 -11.31 1.20
N ARG A 48 8.72 -11.02 0.55
CA ARG A 48 8.60 -10.44 -0.79
C ARG A 48 7.85 -9.11 -0.70
N TRP A 49 7.82 -8.35 -1.80
CA TRP A 49 7.05 -7.11 -1.87
C TRP A 49 5.56 -7.29 -1.53
N ASP A 50 4.95 -8.41 -1.93
CA ASP A 50 3.58 -8.79 -1.50
C ASP A 50 3.44 -8.83 0.04
N THR A 51 4.41 -9.47 0.72
CA THR A 51 4.40 -9.63 2.18
C THR A 51 4.57 -8.27 2.87
N ILE A 52 5.44 -7.42 2.32
CA ILE A 52 5.63 -6.03 2.78
C ILE A 52 4.34 -5.24 2.62
N PHE A 53 3.70 -5.33 1.46
CA PHE A 53 2.48 -4.59 1.19
C PHE A 53 1.34 -5.04 2.12
N ASN A 54 1.16 -6.34 2.35
CA ASN A 54 0.17 -6.82 3.34
C ASN A 54 0.40 -6.24 4.75
N ALA A 55 1.66 -6.08 5.18
CA ALA A 55 1.97 -5.43 6.46
C ALA A 55 1.58 -3.93 6.46
N VAL A 56 1.70 -3.27 5.31
CA VAL A 56 1.26 -1.88 5.11
C VAL A 56 -0.26 -1.77 5.13
N GLU A 57 -0.98 -2.71 4.54
CA GLU A 57 -2.45 -2.74 4.59
C GLU A 57 -2.96 -2.81 6.04
N VAL A 58 -2.38 -3.73 6.83
CA VAL A 58 -2.71 -3.89 8.25
C VAL A 58 -2.38 -2.62 9.03
N TYR A 59 -1.26 -1.96 8.73
CA TYR A 59 -0.88 -0.69 9.35
C TYR A 59 -1.90 0.40 9.05
N VAL A 60 -2.29 0.56 7.78
CA VAL A 60 -3.26 1.58 7.35
C VAL A 60 -4.58 1.42 8.10
N GLU A 61 -5.11 0.20 8.16
CA GLU A 61 -6.39 -0.08 8.82
C GLU A 61 -6.34 0.29 10.31
N LYS A 62 -5.29 -0.13 11.02
CA LYS A 62 -5.10 0.21 12.44
C LYS A 62 -4.98 1.70 12.70
N GLU A 63 -4.23 2.41 11.86
CA GLU A 63 -4.10 3.86 12.00
C GLU A 63 -5.45 4.54 11.71
N LEU A 64 -6.17 4.14 10.67
CA LEU A 64 -7.47 4.74 10.35
C LEU A 64 -8.50 4.49 11.46
N ASP A 65 -8.46 3.32 12.11
CA ASP A 65 -9.31 2.99 13.26
C ASP A 65 -9.00 3.85 14.50
N SER A 66 -7.73 4.22 14.71
CA SER A 66 -7.28 4.96 15.89
C SER A 66 -7.27 6.49 15.70
N ILE A 67 -6.99 7.00 14.50
CA ILE A 67 -6.82 8.45 14.27
C ILE A 67 -8.13 9.23 14.29
N GLY A 68 -9.28 8.58 14.08
CA GLY A 68 -10.59 9.24 14.10
C GLY A 68 -10.89 9.98 15.42
N GLN A 69 -10.19 9.62 16.50
CA GLN A 69 -10.30 10.25 17.81
C GLN A 69 -9.37 11.48 17.99
N LEU A 70 -8.42 11.71 17.08
CA LEU A 70 -7.35 12.72 17.21
C LEU A 70 -7.65 13.99 16.41
N LYS A 71 -8.66 14.77 16.82
CA LYS A 71 -9.16 15.94 16.06
C LYS A 71 -8.09 16.98 15.68
N SER A 72 -7.13 17.29 16.56
CA SER A 72 -6.15 18.36 16.34
C SER A 72 -4.95 17.97 15.45
N THR A 73 -4.67 16.68 15.30
CA THR A 73 -3.53 16.16 14.51
C THR A 73 -3.96 15.28 13.35
N LEU A 74 -5.26 15.08 13.15
CA LEU A 74 -5.86 14.19 12.15
C LEU A 74 -5.25 14.38 10.76
N GLN A 75 -5.25 15.62 10.25
CA GLN A 75 -4.75 15.90 8.89
C GLN A 75 -3.27 15.54 8.75
N ARG A 76 -2.44 15.86 9.74
CA ARG A 76 -1.01 15.50 9.73
C ARG A 76 -0.82 13.99 9.74
N ARG A 77 -1.59 13.27 10.56
CA ARG A 77 -1.54 11.80 10.61
C ARG A 77 -1.97 11.16 9.30
N VAL A 78 -3.04 11.66 8.69
CA VAL A 78 -3.47 11.23 7.35
C VAL A 78 -2.33 11.42 6.34
N GLN A 79 -1.66 12.57 6.33
CA GLN A 79 -0.52 12.81 5.43
C GLN A 79 0.69 11.90 5.73
N GLU A 80 0.95 11.59 6.99
CA GLU A 80 1.98 10.62 7.38
C GLU A 80 1.69 9.21 6.84
N ILE A 81 0.43 8.76 6.93
CA ILE A 81 -0.04 7.47 6.39
C ILE A 81 0.08 7.46 4.86
N VAL A 82 -0.48 8.46 4.18
CA VAL A 82 -0.43 8.58 2.70
C VAL A 82 1.02 8.62 2.22
N GLY A 83 1.85 9.45 2.84
CA GLY A 83 3.27 9.59 2.50
C GLY A 83 4.09 8.34 2.84
N PHE A 84 3.62 7.49 3.75
CA PHE A 84 4.21 6.17 3.99
C PHE A 84 3.85 5.22 2.85
N VAL A 85 2.57 5.06 2.53
CA VAL A 85 2.11 4.21 1.41
C VAL A 85 2.80 4.59 0.10
N GLN A 86 2.84 5.89 -0.22
CA GLN A 86 3.56 6.41 -1.40
C GLN A 86 5.03 6.00 -1.44
N SER A 87 5.72 6.04 -0.29
CA SER A 87 7.13 5.67 -0.23
C SER A 87 7.34 4.18 -0.50
N ILE A 88 6.44 3.32 -0.02
CA ILE A 88 6.47 1.88 -0.29
C ILE A 88 6.28 1.60 -1.78
N LEU A 89 5.22 2.17 -2.37
CA LEU A 89 4.91 2.00 -3.79
C LEU A 89 6.08 2.46 -4.66
N LYS A 90 6.62 3.65 -4.39
CA LYS A 90 7.78 4.17 -5.10
C LYS A 90 8.98 3.24 -4.97
N LYS A 91 9.26 2.74 -3.77
CA LYS A 91 10.41 1.87 -3.52
C LYS A 91 10.28 0.52 -4.22
N ALA A 92 9.08 -0.06 -4.22
CA ALA A 92 8.79 -1.29 -4.94
C ALA A 92 8.95 -1.12 -6.45
N ASP A 93 8.54 0.04 -6.98
CA ASP A 93 8.55 0.34 -8.41
C ASP A 93 9.91 0.85 -8.95
N GLU A 94 10.88 1.16 -8.07
CA GLU A 94 12.21 1.68 -8.48
C GLU A 94 12.91 0.78 -9.50
N ARG A 95 12.62 -0.53 -9.49
CA ARG A 95 13.21 -1.54 -10.38
C ARG A 95 12.16 -2.22 -11.28
N GLY A 96 11.06 -1.50 -11.54
CA GLY A 96 9.90 -1.96 -12.31
C GLY A 96 8.75 -2.44 -11.41
N PRO A 97 7.55 -2.69 -11.97
CA PRO A 97 6.38 -3.11 -11.20
C PRO A 97 6.63 -4.45 -10.48
N ARG A 98 6.82 -4.43 -9.16
CA ARG A 98 7.08 -5.63 -8.33
C ARG A 98 5.87 -6.12 -7.53
N LEU A 99 4.85 -5.28 -7.39
CA LEU A 99 3.62 -5.61 -6.68
C LEU A 99 2.60 -6.24 -7.64
N LYS A 100 1.51 -6.78 -7.10
CA LYS A 100 0.37 -7.19 -7.92
C LYS A 100 -0.63 -6.05 -8.03
N GLY A 101 -0.97 -5.67 -9.25
CA GLY A 101 -2.00 -4.66 -9.50
C GLY A 101 -3.33 -5.05 -8.88
N GLN A 102 -3.66 -6.35 -8.94
CA GLN A 102 -4.84 -6.91 -8.28
C GLN A 102 -4.88 -6.62 -6.77
N ASP A 103 -3.78 -6.89 -6.05
CA ASP A 103 -3.69 -6.72 -4.59
C ASP A 103 -3.72 -5.23 -4.23
N LEU A 104 -2.95 -4.41 -4.95
CA LEU A 104 -2.95 -2.96 -4.81
C LEU A 104 -4.35 -2.38 -4.92
N VAL A 105 -5.02 -2.64 -6.05
CA VAL A 105 -6.35 -2.10 -6.31
C VAL A 105 -7.33 -2.60 -5.27
N ALA A 106 -7.33 -3.89 -4.94
CA ALA A 106 -8.22 -4.43 -3.90
C ALA A 106 -8.08 -3.67 -2.57
N HIS A 107 -6.86 -3.34 -2.14
CA HIS A 107 -6.64 -2.54 -0.93
C HIS A 107 -7.21 -1.12 -1.03
N PHE A 108 -6.85 -0.36 -2.08
CA PHE A 108 -7.37 1.00 -2.26
C PHE A 108 -8.90 1.02 -2.28
N LEU A 109 -9.48 0.06 -3.00
CA LEU A 109 -10.91 -0.12 -3.12
C LEU A 109 -11.58 -0.47 -1.79
N LYS A 110 -10.96 -1.32 -0.96
CA LYS A 110 -11.42 -1.63 0.40
C LYS A 110 -11.49 -0.37 1.27
N VAL A 111 -10.43 0.43 1.27
CA VAL A 111 -10.35 1.67 2.07
C VAL A 111 -11.33 2.74 1.58
N ILE A 112 -11.47 2.91 0.27
CA ILE A 112 -12.38 3.90 -0.32
C ILE A 112 -13.85 3.50 -0.12
N LYS A 113 -14.18 2.20 -0.12
CA LYS A 113 -15.56 1.72 0.12
C LYS A 113 -16.02 1.88 1.56
N GLU A 114 -15.12 1.80 2.53
CA GLU A 114 -15.46 1.97 3.94
C GLU A 114 -15.75 3.46 4.23
N PRO A 115 -17.00 3.86 4.53
CA PRO A 115 -17.37 5.27 4.67
C PRO A 115 -16.56 6.00 5.73
N ARG A 116 -16.20 5.32 6.83
CA ARG A 116 -15.40 5.89 7.93
C ARG A 116 -13.97 6.21 7.52
N TYR A 117 -13.39 5.40 6.63
CA TYR A 117 -12.04 5.62 6.13
C TYR A 117 -12.05 6.62 4.97
N ASN A 118 -13.04 6.51 4.09
CA ASN A 118 -13.18 7.37 2.93
C ASN A 118 -13.27 8.86 3.30
N CYS A 119 -13.98 9.19 4.39
CA CYS A 119 -14.06 10.57 4.86
C CYS A 119 -12.73 11.13 5.37
N LEU A 120 -11.79 10.27 5.77
CA LEU A 120 -10.47 10.66 6.28
C LEU A 120 -9.40 10.74 5.19
N ILE A 121 -9.32 9.71 4.32
CA ILE A 121 -8.18 9.49 3.42
C ILE A 121 -8.59 9.28 1.94
N GLY A 122 -9.89 9.18 1.66
CA GLY A 122 -10.42 8.75 0.37
C GLY A 122 -9.91 9.55 -0.83
N VAL A 123 -9.82 10.89 -0.69
CA VAL A 123 -9.32 11.76 -1.76
C VAL A 123 -7.88 11.42 -2.14
N GLU A 124 -7.00 11.24 -1.14
CA GLU A 124 -5.60 10.90 -1.38
C GLU A 124 -5.45 9.48 -1.94
N TYR A 125 -6.26 8.54 -1.44
CA TYR A 125 -6.28 7.17 -1.95
C TYR A 125 -6.78 7.08 -3.39
N CYS A 126 -7.77 7.90 -3.78
CA CYS A 126 -8.21 8.00 -5.17
C CYS A 126 -7.09 8.52 -6.09
N LYS A 127 -6.30 9.50 -5.63
CA LYS A 127 -5.13 10.00 -6.39
C LYS A 127 -4.08 8.91 -6.56
N LEU A 128 -3.77 8.15 -5.49
CA LEU A 128 -2.83 7.04 -5.55
C LEU A 128 -3.30 5.93 -6.49
N LEU A 129 -4.57 5.54 -6.38
CA LEU A 129 -5.17 4.54 -7.25
C LEU A 129 -5.09 4.98 -8.72
N LYS A 130 -5.39 6.26 -9.02
CA LYS A 130 -5.25 6.79 -10.38
C LYS A 130 -3.81 6.70 -10.89
N ASN A 131 -2.82 6.99 -10.05
CA ASN A 131 -1.42 6.87 -10.41
C ASN A 131 -1.02 5.41 -10.69
N ILE A 132 -1.45 4.46 -9.86
CA ILE A 132 -1.20 3.03 -10.06
C ILE A 132 -1.81 2.56 -11.39
N LEU A 133 -3.05 2.96 -11.68
CA LEU A 133 -3.76 2.56 -12.91
C LEU A 133 -3.23 3.24 -14.18
N SER A 134 -2.42 4.29 -14.04
CA SER A 134 -1.68 4.86 -15.17
C SER A 134 -0.58 3.93 -15.68
N ILE A 135 -0.13 2.97 -14.84
CA ILE A 135 0.90 1.99 -15.20
C ILE A 135 0.23 0.78 -15.87
N PRO A 136 0.55 0.47 -17.15
CA PRO A 136 -0.14 -0.57 -17.91
C PRO A 136 -0.10 -1.95 -17.27
N VAL A 137 1.04 -2.33 -16.67
CA VAL A 137 1.24 -3.64 -16.02
C VAL A 137 0.23 -3.82 -14.88
N TYR A 138 0.12 -2.84 -13.99
CA TYR A 138 -0.84 -2.89 -12.89
C TYR A 138 -2.28 -2.91 -13.38
N ARG A 139 -2.62 -2.07 -14.36
CA ARG A 139 -3.96 -2.05 -14.95
C ARG A 139 -4.36 -3.39 -15.55
N SER A 140 -3.46 -4.04 -16.28
CA SER A 140 -3.73 -5.34 -16.93
C SER A 140 -3.85 -6.51 -15.96
N ASP A 141 -3.27 -6.39 -14.76
CA ASP A 141 -3.29 -7.45 -13.73
C ASP A 141 -4.61 -7.48 -12.94
N VAL A 142 -5.41 -6.41 -12.96
CA VAL A 142 -6.64 -6.32 -12.17
C VAL A 142 -7.78 -7.08 -12.83
N ARG A 143 -8.38 -8.00 -12.09
CA ARG A 143 -9.55 -8.77 -12.55
C ARG A 143 -10.82 -7.91 -12.58
N VAL A 144 -11.74 -8.24 -13.47
CA VAL A 144 -13.01 -7.50 -13.65
C VAL A 144 -13.83 -7.50 -12.36
N GLU A 145 -13.80 -8.60 -11.60
CA GLU A 145 -14.58 -8.78 -10.36
C GLU A 145 -14.17 -7.79 -9.27
N THR A 146 -12.88 -7.46 -9.20
CA THR A 146 -12.31 -6.47 -8.26
C THR A 146 -12.99 -5.11 -8.38
N TRP A 147 -13.48 -4.81 -9.58
CA TRP A 147 -14.10 -3.55 -9.91
C TRP A 147 -15.61 -3.49 -9.67
N GLN A 148 -16.22 -4.59 -9.23
CA GLN A 148 -17.66 -4.65 -8.99
C GLN A 148 -18.07 -3.68 -7.87
N GLY A 149 -19.14 -2.93 -8.12
CA GLY A 149 -19.67 -1.92 -7.20
C GLY A 149 -18.85 -0.62 -7.10
N MET A 150 -17.97 -0.32 -8.07
CA MET A 150 -17.13 0.89 -8.06
C MET A 150 -17.62 2.06 -8.90
N GLU A 151 -18.67 1.87 -9.70
CA GLU A 151 -19.12 2.90 -10.66
C GLU A 151 -19.65 4.17 -9.99
N VAL A 152 -20.30 4.01 -8.83
CA VAL A 152 -20.83 5.13 -8.04
C VAL A 152 -19.73 5.87 -7.29
N VAL A 153 -18.65 5.16 -6.93
CA VAL A 153 -17.58 5.67 -6.06
C VAL A 153 -16.43 6.28 -6.87
N LEU A 154 -16.15 5.73 -8.04
CA LEU A 154 -15.06 6.14 -8.92
C LEU A 154 -15.58 6.34 -10.36
N PRO A 155 -16.23 7.48 -10.67
CA PRO A 155 -16.80 7.72 -12.00
C PRO A 155 -15.76 7.67 -13.12
N TRP A 156 -14.52 8.04 -12.81
CA TRP A 156 -13.40 8.02 -13.75
C TRP A 156 -12.86 6.61 -14.03
N LYS A 157 -13.27 5.57 -13.30
CA LYS A 157 -12.82 4.18 -13.53
C LYS A 157 -13.08 3.71 -14.96
N LEU A 158 -14.17 4.16 -15.58
CA LEU A 158 -14.54 3.75 -16.95
C LEU A 158 -13.50 4.13 -18.00
N SER A 159 -12.67 5.16 -17.77
CA SER A 159 -11.55 5.47 -18.66
C SER A 159 -10.40 4.46 -18.58
N PHE A 160 -10.35 3.67 -17.49
CA PHE A 160 -9.34 2.65 -17.24
C PHE A 160 -9.78 1.21 -17.57
N LEU A 161 -11.05 0.98 -17.93
CA LEU A 161 -11.55 -0.33 -18.37
C LEU A 161 -11.65 -0.49 -19.89
N ARG A 162 -11.34 0.56 -20.66
CA ARG A 162 -11.26 0.51 -22.12
C ARG A 162 -9.89 0.10 -22.61
#